data_AF-B0SQK9-F1
#
_entry.id   AF-B0SQK9-F1
#
_cell.length_a   1.000
_cell.length_b   1.000
_cell.length_c   1.000
_cell.angle_alpha   90.00
_cell.angle_beta   90.00
_cell.angle_gamma   90.00
#
_symmetry.space_group_name_H-M   'P 1'
#
loop_
_entity.id
_entity.type
_entity.pdbx_description
1 polymer ?
#
loop_
_entity_poly.entity_id
_entity_poly.type
_entity_poly.pdbx_seq_one_letter_code
_entity_poly.pdbx_strand_id
1 'polypeptide(L)'
;MKITSAGIEFLEFNEFKNFAVDYDLLGSVSLSEPVVDKNGNILIKEKVAIKENVLKKLEGLEGNYIPSFKLAMSKDLMKMLRQVLSKAILSRIDDRSNEFIFHLYEQNAERMASLKGIIQNAFYSKTIALSFFRILLSHKEFFYHLADFGLLSLGSVIQKQYGFKMVNRYSFLAGLCADIAVSKEGLYRQSFFGSSLTTAVSLNIEIARKLNLPEEVISAINNHSNSNFDIPGVNQATVNVEDLRKHQLNQDLLSGSGMEDDASDDEEEAGEYADNTAEVTLDALKIARYIMENLKTTTDKEHVSEKLLVMFTYNAEKGLFRKDLADPMIDRFKEFDHAIKRIRTIAEIENKCKFQTSAWAYPKPKSSQILCKDRNYECPWIVNGWDLRIISPQDPFGYIGTALEVGTYPKCALEEELHAKIKYTDS
;
A
#
# COMPACT_ATOMS: atom_id res chain seq x y z
N MET A 1 0.41 13.02 21.83
CA MET A 1 1.47 13.37 20.83
C MET A 1 0.89 14.31 19.78
N LYS A 2 1.60 15.38 19.41
CA LYS A 2 1.20 16.36 18.38
C LYS A 2 2.20 16.36 17.23
N ILE A 3 1.72 16.17 16.00
CA ILE A 3 2.54 16.25 14.80
C ILE A 3 2.20 17.54 14.06
N THR A 4 3.21 18.38 13.86
CA THR A 4 3.11 19.64 13.12
C THR A 4 4.04 19.62 11.92
N SER A 5 3.92 20.60 11.04
CA SER A 5 4.91 20.83 9.98
C SER A 5 6.33 21.07 10.53
N ALA A 6 6.45 21.63 11.75
CA ALA A 6 7.73 21.88 12.40
C ALA A 6 8.37 20.64 13.03
N GLY A 7 7.61 19.57 13.29
CA GLY A 7 8.12 18.36 13.95
C GLY A 7 7.10 17.69 14.87
N ILE A 8 7.63 16.85 15.76
CA ILE A 8 6.84 16.07 16.73
C ILE A 8 7.02 16.68 18.11
N GLU A 9 5.90 16.90 18.81
CA GLU A 9 5.85 17.43 20.17
C GLU A 9 5.04 16.51 21.08
N PHE A 10 5.51 16.34 22.32
CA PHE A 10 4.79 15.66 23.38
C PHE A 10 4.57 16.63 24.56
N LEU A 11 3.35 16.62 25.09
CA LEU A 11 2.98 17.40 26.29
C LEU A 11 3.01 16.52 27.55
N GLU A 12 3.25 15.22 27.39
CA GLU A 12 3.32 14.25 28.47
C GLU A 12 4.62 13.45 28.37
N PHE A 13 5.27 13.25 29.52
CA PHE A 13 6.52 12.50 29.59
C PHE A 13 6.35 11.03 29.21
N ASN A 14 5.26 10.40 29.66
CA ASN A 14 5.01 8.99 29.37
C ASN A 14 4.79 8.74 27.87
N GLU A 15 4.09 9.64 27.16
CA GLU A 15 3.97 9.55 25.71
C GLU A 15 5.34 9.67 25.02
N PHE A 16 6.17 10.63 25.44
CA PHE A 16 7.52 10.80 24.90
C PHE A 16 8.42 9.59 25.18
N LYS A 17 8.41 9.08 26.41
CA LYS A 17 9.15 7.89 26.84
C LYS A 17 8.74 6.67 26.02
N ASN A 18 7.44 6.40 25.91
CA ASN A 18 6.94 5.26 25.12
C ASN A 18 7.33 5.40 23.65
N PHE A 19 7.17 6.58 23.05
CA PHE A 19 7.60 6.81 21.67
C PHE A 19 9.11 6.54 21.48
N ALA A 20 9.96 7.01 22.37
CA ALA A 20 11.40 6.80 22.27
C ALA A 20 11.80 5.33 22.44
N VAL A 21 11.08 4.57 23.28
CA VAL A 21 11.33 3.16 23.55
C VAL A 21 10.74 2.25 22.47
N ASP A 22 9.46 2.42 22.13
CA ASP A 22 8.71 1.57 21.20
C ASP A 22 9.30 1.61 19.77
N TYR A 23 9.90 2.74 19.40
CA TYR A 23 10.57 2.92 18.10
C TYR A 23 12.10 2.77 18.17
N ASP A 24 12.65 2.33 19.30
CA ASP A 24 14.10 2.12 19.53
C ASP A 24 14.96 3.35 19.15
N LEU A 25 14.54 4.52 19.62
CA LEU A 25 15.14 5.82 19.30
C LEU A 25 16.10 6.34 20.38
N LEU A 26 16.33 5.57 21.44
CA LEU A 26 17.23 5.95 22.52
C LEU A 26 18.66 6.10 22.00
N GLY A 27 19.27 7.26 22.27
CA GLY A 27 20.58 7.63 21.74
C GLY A 27 20.55 8.32 20.38
N SER A 28 19.42 8.29 19.67
CA SER A 28 19.25 8.88 18.32
C SER A 28 18.27 10.06 18.28
N VAL A 29 17.35 10.15 19.25
CA VAL A 29 16.44 11.29 19.41
C VAL A 29 17.10 12.37 20.28
N SER A 30 16.87 13.63 19.91
CA SER A 30 17.24 14.80 20.72
C SER A 30 16.10 15.81 20.73
N LEU A 31 16.11 16.71 21.72
CA LEU A 31 15.09 17.75 21.84
C LEU A 31 15.52 19.01 21.10
N SER A 32 14.60 19.68 20.42
CA SER A 32 14.84 20.96 19.75
C SER A 32 14.90 22.13 20.73
N GLU A 33 14.30 21.97 21.91
CA GLU A 33 14.28 22.95 23.00
C GLU A 33 14.72 22.27 24.31
N PRO A 34 15.31 23.01 25.27
CA PRO A 34 15.69 22.45 26.56
C PRO A 34 14.47 22.13 27.43
N VAL A 35 14.60 21.11 28.28
CA VAL A 35 13.63 20.85 29.37
C VAL A 35 14.10 21.61 30.60
N VAL A 36 13.22 22.42 31.16
CA VAL A 36 13.50 23.25 32.34
C VAL A 36 12.64 22.83 33.53
N ASP A 37 13.19 22.98 34.73
CA ASP A 37 12.42 22.87 35.97
C ASP A 37 11.48 24.09 36.15
N LYS A 38 10.60 24.04 37.16
CA LYS A 38 9.69 25.15 37.48
C LYS A 38 10.40 26.46 37.89
N ASN A 39 11.69 26.41 38.20
CA ASN A 39 12.51 27.55 38.57
C ASN A 39 13.35 28.09 37.39
N GLY A 40 13.22 27.49 36.19
CA GLY A 40 13.94 27.87 34.99
C GLY A 40 15.33 27.23 34.83
N ASN A 41 15.72 26.28 35.68
CA ASN A 41 16.99 25.58 35.54
C ASN A 41 16.90 24.51 34.44
N ILE A 42 17.94 24.41 33.61
CA ILE A 42 18.00 23.43 32.52
C ILE A 42 18.25 22.03 33.09
N LEU A 43 17.30 21.12 32.92
CA LEU A 43 17.41 19.71 33.27
C LEU A 43 18.01 18.89 32.12
N ILE A 44 17.61 19.21 30.88
CA ILE A 44 18.12 18.63 29.65
C ILE A 44 18.38 19.76 28.66
N LYS A 45 19.59 19.80 28.13
CA LYS A 45 19.96 20.77 27.09
C LYS A 45 19.42 20.32 25.73
N GLU A 46 19.03 21.27 24.90
CA GLU A 46 18.68 21.03 23.49
C GLU A 46 19.81 20.30 22.73
N LYS A 47 19.43 19.57 21.67
CA LYS A 47 20.33 18.81 20.77
C LYS A 47 21.20 17.77 21.45
N VAL A 48 20.92 17.43 22.71
CA VAL A 48 21.56 16.31 23.41
C VAL A 48 20.77 15.03 23.13
N ALA A 49 21.47 13.98 22.73
CA ALA A 49 20.88 12.66 22.53
C ALA A 49 20.28 12.12 23.84
N ILE A 50 19.02 11.71 23.78
CA ILE A 50 18.27 11.21 24.93
C ILE A 50 18.60 9.74 25.13
N LYS A 51 19.22 9.42 26.26
CA LYS A 51 19.61 8.07 26.69
C LYS A 51 18.67 7.57 27.79
N GLU A 52 18.69 6.27 28.05
CA GLU A 52 17.84 5.65 29.08
C GLU A 52 18.02 6.27 30.47
N ASN A 53 19.24 6.63 30.86
CA ASN A 53 19.53 7.30 32.13
C ASN A 53 18.89 8.69 32.22
N VAL A 54 18.76 9.41 31.11
CA VAL A 54 18.08 10.72 31.04
C VAL A 54 16.58 10.56 31.27
N LEU A 55 15.96 9.53 30.68
CA LEU A 55 14.56 9.21 30.93
C LEU A 55 14.32 8.82 32.39
N LYS A 56 15.16 7.96 32.97
CA LYS A 56 15.07 7.60 34.41
C LYS A 56 15.19 8.82 35.32
N LYS A 57 16.04 9.79 34.97
CA LYS A 57 16.18 11.04 35.72
C LYS A 57 14.92 11.91 35.63
N LEU A 58 14.32 12.03 34.45
CA LEU A 58 13.06 12.76 34.28
C LEU A 58 11.89 12.09 35.00
N GLU A 59 11.83 10.76 34.97
CA GLU A 59 10.82 9.97 35.68
C GLU A 59 10.88 10.21 37.19
N GLY A 60 12.08 10.25 37.79
CA GLY A 60 12.26 10.60 39.20
C GLY A 60 11.97 12.07 39.56
N LEU A 61 11.75 12.94 38.56
CA LEU A 61 11.46 14.37 38.72
C LEU A 61 10.06 14.74 38.21
N GLU A 62 9.18 13.75 38.00
CA GLU A 62 7.83 13.99 37.51
C GLU A 62 7.08 15.01 38.38
N GLY A 63 6.45 15.99 37.74
CA GLY A 63 5.79 17.12 38.42
C GLY A 63 6.70 18.30 38.79
N ASN A 64 8.03 18.19 38.64
CA ASN A 64 8.99 19.26 38.95
C ASN A 64 9.51 20.03 37.73
N TYR A 65 9.10 19.65 36.52
CA TYR A 65 9.44 20.32 35.27
C TYR A 65 8.21 20.66 34.44
N ILE A 66 8.39 21.51 33.44
CA ILE A 66 7.33 21.86 32.48
C ILE A 66 7.37 20.82 31.35
N PRO A 67 6.34 19.98 31.19
CA PRO A 67 6.36 18.91 30.20
C PRO A 67 6.06 19.49 28.80
N SER A 68 7.13 19.74 28.05
CA SER A 68 7.09 20.00 26.61
C SER A 68 8.35 19.38 25.99
N PHE A 69 8.14 18.36 25.17
CA PHE A 69 9.22 17.60 24.53
C PHE A 69 9.07 17.75 23.02
N LYS A 70 9.71 18.77 22.48
CA LYS A 70 9.77 18.98 21.03
C LYS A 70 11.00 18.28 20.47
N LEU A 71 10.79 17.37 19.52
CA LEU A 71 11.88 16.59 18.94
C LEU A 71 12.60 17.40 17.87
N ALA A 72 13.93 17.36 17.90
CA ALA A 72 14.74 17.77 16.76
C ALA A 72 14.64 16.70 15.66
N MET A 73 14.39 17.14 14.42
CA MET A 73 14.25 16.26 13.26
C MET A 73 15.61 15.76 12.77
N SER A 74 16.20 14.81 13.49
CA SER A 74 17.47 14.19 13.14
C SER A 74 17.35 13.24 11.94
N LYS A 75 18.49 12.91 11.29
CA LYS A 75 18.55 11.90 10.22
C LYS A 75 18.01 10.54 10.68
N ASP A 76 18.28 10.15 11.92
CA ASP A 76 17.78 8.88 12.49
C ASP A 76 16.27 8.91 12.72
N LEU A 77 15.72 10.02 13.23
CA LEU A 77 14.28 10.18 13.38
C LEU A 77 13.58 10.13 12.01
N MET A 78 14.14 10.81 11.00
CA MET A 78 13.66 10.73 9.62
C MET A 78 13.73 9.30 9.08
N LYS A 79 14.85 8.59 9.29
CA LYS A 79 14.99 7.19 8.88
C LYS A 79 13.92 6.30 9.53
N MET A 80 13.63 6.48 10.82
CA MET A 80 12.56 5.76 11.50
C MET A 80 11.20 6.05 10.87
N LEU A 81 10.85 7.32 10.66
CA LEU A 81 9.57 7.70 10.04
C LEU A 81 9.37 7.03 8.68
N ARG A 82 10.41 7.07 7.83
CA ARG A 82 10.40 6.41 6.51
C ARG A 82 10.22 4.89 6.64
N GLN A 83 10.86 4.26 7.62
CA GLN A 83 10.74 2.82 7.87
C GLN A 83 9.34 2.43 8.32
N VAL A 84 8.73 3.19 9.25
CA VAL A 84 7.38 2.92 9.75
C VAL A 84 6.35 3.07 8.63
N LEU A 85 6.42 4.16 7.87
CA LEU A 85 5.53 4.40 6.73
C LEU A 85 5.68 3.33 5.65
N SER A 86 6.91 3.00 5.27
CA SER A 86 7.17 1.96 4.29
C SER A 86 6.68 0.59 4.76
N LYS A 87 6.86 0.23 6.04
CA LYS A 87 6.34 -1.02 6.59
C LYS A 87 4.81 -1.06 6.53
N ALA A 88 4.15 0.05 6.87
CA ALA A 88 2.69 0.14 6.80
C ALA A 88 2.17 0.00 5.36
N ILE A 89 2.84 0.60 4.38
CA ILE A 89 2.48 0.48 2.96
C ILE A 89 2.76 -0.94 2.45
N LEU A 90 3.94 -1.50 2.72
CA LEU A 90 4.29 -2.85 2.27
C LEU A 90 3.33 -3.90 2.85
N SER A 91 2.84 -3.71 4.09
CA SER A 91 1.83 -4.61 4.66
C SER A 91 0.50 -4.64 3.90
N ARG A 92 0.23 -3.64 3.04
CA ARG A 92 -0.94 -3.64 2.14
C ARG A 92 -0.79 -4.61 0.98
N ILE A 93 0.44 -4.94 0.58
CA ILE A 93 0.69 -5.94 -0.45
C ILE A 93 0.28 -7.31 0.06
N ASP A 94 0.56 -7.60 1.34
CA ASP A 94 0.21 -8.87 1.98
C ASP A 94 -1.27 -8.94 2.43
N ASP A 95 -2.03 -7.84 2.30
CA ASP A 95 -3.44 -7.80 2.69
C ASP A 95 -4.32 -8.45 1.62
N ARG A 96 -4.86 -9.63 1.96
CA ARG A 96 -5.75 -10.42 1.09
C ARG A 96 -7.11 -9.77 0.80
N SER A 97 -7.47 -8.66 1.46
CA SER A 97 -8.67 -7.90 1.08
C SER A 97 -8.53 -7.23 -0.30
N ASN A 98 -7.30 -7.06 -0.80
CA ASN A 98 -7.02 -6.54 -2.13
C ASN A 98 -6.13 -7.52 -2.92
N GLU A 99 -6.72 -8.65 -3.32
CA GLU A 99 -6.04 -9.76 -4.01
C GLU A 99 -5.28 -9.34 -5.27
N PHE A 100 -5.74 -8.28 -5.96
CA PHE A 100 -5.06 -7.79 -7.15
C PHE A 100 -3.73 -7.10 -6.83
N ILE A 101 -3.66 -6.28 -5.77
CA ILE A 101 -2.37 -5.69 -5.34
C ILE A 101 -1.40 -6.80 -4.95
N PHE A 102 -1.84 -7.78 -4.16
CA PHE A 102 -1.00 -8.93 -3.83
C PHE A 102 -0.41 -9.59 -5.09
N HIS A 103 -1.28 -9.93 -6.07
CA HIS A 103 -0.87 -10.56 -7.32
C HIS A 103 0.09 -9.70 -8.15
N LEU A 104 -0.12 -8.38 -8.19
CA LEU A 104 0.69 -7.43 -8.96
C LEU A 104 2.17 -7.42 -8.51
N TYR A 105 2.41 -7.74 -7.25
CA TYR A 105 3.73 -7.68 -6.61
C TYR A 105 4.33 -9.06 -6.29
N GLU A 106 3.52 -10.12 -6.07
CA GLU A 106 3.99 -11.48 -5.74
C GLU A 106 4.93 -12.05 -6.81
N GLN A 107 4.61 -11.86 -8.09
CA GLN A 107 5.39 -12.36 -9.23
C GLN A 107 6.68 -11.55 -9.49
N ASN A 108 6.91 -10.47 -8.73
CA ASN A 108 8.03 -9.56 -8.86
C ASN A 108 9.03 -9.69 -7.70
N ALA A 109 9.26 -10.91 -7.19
CA ALA A 109 10.11 -11.18 -6.02
C ALA A 109 11.53 -10.55 -6.12
N GLU A 110 12.15 -10.59 -7.31
CA GLU A 110 13.47 -9.99 -7.56
C GLU A 110 13.46 -8.45 -7.45
N ARG A 111 12.29 -7.81 -7.61
CA ARG A 111 12.08 -6.36 -7.49
C ARG A 111 11.54 -5.95 -6.11
N MET A 112 11.31 -6.88 -5.18
CA MET A 112 10.84 -6.55 -3.82
C MET A 112 11.87 -5.76 -3.01
N ALA A 113 13.16 -6.07 -3.16
CA ALA A 113 14.22 -5.32 -2.49
C ALA A 113 14.31 -3.88 -2.99
N SER A 114 14.11 -3.66 -4.31
CA SER A 114 14.05 -2.32 -4.89
C SER A 114 12.74 -1.59 -4.53
N LEU A 115 11.62 -2.32 -4.37
CA LEU A 115 10.34 -1.76 -3.97
C LEU A 115 10.38 -1.06 -2.61
N LYS A 116 10.97 -1.71 -1.60
CA LYS A 116 11.16 -1.09 -0.28
C LYS A 116 11.96 0.21 -0.39
N GLY A 117 13.03 0.22 -1.18
CA GLY A 117 13.84 1.42 -1.43
C GLY A 117 13.04 2.54 -2.10
N ILE A 118 12.25 2.22 -3.13
CA ILE A 118 11.39 3.17 -3.85
C ILE A 118 10.40 3.83 -2.87
N ILE A 119 9.70 3.03 -2.06
CA ILE A 119 8.70 3.53 -1.11
C ILE A 119 9.35 4.34 0.01
N GLN A 120 10.48 3.89 0.58
CA GLN A 120 11.17 4.64 1.62
C GLN A 120 11.67 6.00 1.11
N ASN A 121 12.19 6.05 -0.12
CA ASN A 121 12.70 7.28 -0.72
C ASN A 121 11.59 8.23 -1.17
N ALA A 122 10.33 7.77 -1.29
CA ALA A 122 9.19 8.64 -1.51
C ALA A 122 8.96 9.62 -0.34
N PHE A 123 9.37 9.26 0.88
CA PHE A 123 9.27 10.10 2.09
C PHE A 123 10.55 10.91 2.34
N TYR A 124 11.08 11.54 1.29
CA TYR A 124 12.37 12.22 1.31
C TYR A 124 12.38 13.50 2.13
N SER A 125 11.36 14.34 1.99
CA SER A 125 11.25 15.57 2.78
C SER A 125 10.69 15.30 4.16
N LYS A 126 11.05 16.19 5.09
CA LYS A 126 10.44 16.23 6.43
C LYS A 126 8.93 16.43 6.33
N THR A 127 8.50 17.31 5.44
CA THR A 127 7.09 17.68 5.25
C THR A 127 6.23 16.50 4.78
N ILE A 128 6.70 15.72 3.80
CA ILE A 128 5.98 14.53 3.32
C ILE A 128 5.96 13.47 4.42
N ALA A 129 7.10 13.17 5.05
CA ALA A 129 7.18 12.13 6.08
C ALA A 129 6.26 12.44 7.28
N LEU A 130 6.28 13.66 7.81
CA LEU A 130 5.44 14.05 8.95
C LEU A 130 3.95 14.07 8.59
N SER A 131 3.59 14.57 7.40
CA SER A 131 2.21 14.58 6.92
C SER A 131 1.63 13.17 6.87
N PHE A 132 2.32 12.25 6.21
CA PHE A 132 1.84 10.87 6.09
C PHE A 132 1.91 10.09 7.41
N PHE A 133 2.91 10.35 8.26
CA PHE A 133 2.96 9.75 9.60
C PHE A 133 1.77 10.19 10.45
N ARG A 134 1.37 11.46 10.36
CA ARG A 134 0.16 11.97 11.00
C ARG A 134 -1.10 11.31 10.46
N ILE A 135 -1.24 11.16 9.14
CA ILE A 135 -2.38 10.49 8.52
C ILE A 135 -2.45 9.02 8.99
N LEU A 136 -1.34 8.30 9.00
CA LEU A 136 -1.27 6.91 9.46
C LEU A 136 -1.80 6.75 10.90
N LEU A 137 -1.39 7.65 11.80
CA LEU A 137 -1.77 7.57 13.21
C LEU A 137 -3.20 8.05 13.48
N SER A 138 -3.66 9.08 12.78
CA SER A 138 -4.96 9.74 13.07
C SER A 138 -6.11 9.18 12.21
N HIS A 139 -5.79 8.67 11.02
CA HIS A 139 -6.75 8.26 9.99
C HIS A 139 -6.24 7.03 9.23
N LYS A 140 -5.95 5.95 9.97
CA LYS A 140 -5.34 4.71 9.44
C LYS A 140 -6.01 4.15 8.18
N GLU A 141 -7.34 4.06 8.16
CA GLU A 141 -8.09 3.56 7.00
C GLU A 141 -7.93 4.45 5.76
N PHE A 142 -7.87 5.77 5.96
CA PHE A 142 -7.62 6.71 4.88
C PHE A 142 -6.16 6.62 4.40
N PHE A 143 -5.20 6.44 5.31
CA PHE A 143 -3.82 6.16 4.93
C PHE A 143 -3.72 4.90 4.06
N TYR A 144 -4.45 3.83 4.39
CA TYR A 144 -4.47 2.61 3.59
C TYR A 144 -5.10 2.79 2.21
N HIS A 145 -6.15 3.61 2.09
CA HIS A 145 -6.66 4.02 0.78
C HIS A 145 -5.57 4.70 -0.07
N LEU A 146 -4.89 5.69 0.49
CA LEU A 146 -3.80 6.38 -0.21
C LEU A 146 -2.66 5.42 -0.57
N ALA A 147 -2.31 4.50 0.33
CA ALA A 147 -1.28 3.49 0.11
C ALA A 147 -1.64 2.53 -1.03
N ASP A 148 -2.87 2.01 -1.05
CA ASP A 148 -3.37 1.12 -2.10
C ASP A 148 -3.34 1.84 -3.46
N PHE A 149 -3.70 3.11 -3.50
CA PHE A 149 -3.65 3.91 -4.72
C PHE A 149 -2.23 4.17 -5.21
N GLY A 150 -1.30 4.48 -4.29
CA GLY A 150 0.13 4.58 -4.58
C GLY A 150 0.71 3.28 -5.12
N LEU A 151 0.33 2.14 -4.53
CA LEU A 151 0.75 0.80 -4.96
C LEU A 151 0.17 0.43 -6.34
N LEU A 152 -1.09 0.75 -6.64
CA LEU A 152 -1.64 0.52 -7.98
C LEU A 152 -0.89 1.35 -9.06
N SER A 153 -0.55 2.60 -8.74
CA SER A 153 0.17 3.47 -9.68
C SER A 153 1.61 3.00 -9.90
N LEU A 154 2.34 2.72 -8.82
CA LEU A 154 3.68 2.13 -8.89
C LEU A 154 3.65 0.79 -9.61
N GLY A 155 2.71 -0.07 -9.24
CA GLY A 155 2.45 -1.38 -9.81
C GLY A 155 2.30 -1.36 -11.33
N SER A 156 1.71 -0.30 -11.89
CA SER A 156 1.54 -0.13 -13.34
C SER A 156 2.86 0.11 -14.08
N VAL A 157 3.82 0.79 -13.44
CA VAL A 157 5.11 1.15 -14.05
C VAL A 157 6.16 0.07 -13.82
N ILE A 158 6.17 -0.57 -12.66
CA ILE A 158 7.19 -1.57 -12.33
C ILE A 158 7.08 -2.87 -13.12
N GLN A 159 6.06 -3.07 -13.95
CA GLN A 159 5.98 -4.24 -14.83
C GLN A 159 7.07 -4.20 -15.91
N LYS A 160 7.59 -3.01 -16.23
CA LYS A 160 8.64 -2.81 -17.23
C LYS A 160 9.77 -1.95 -16.66
N GLN A 161 10.99 -2.14 -17.17
CA GLN A 161 12.11 -1.26 -16.84
C GLN A 161 12.06 -0.02 -17.73
N TYR A 162 11.55 1.07 -17.18
CA TYR A 162 11.66 2.39 -17.79
C TYR A 162 13.03 2.95 -17.41
N GLY A 163 13.86 3.28 -18.41
CA GLY A 163 15.17 3.93 -18.20
C GLY A 163 15.06 5.39 -17.74
N PHE A 164 13.88 5.81 -17.26
CA PHE A 164 13.60 7.19 -16.86
C PHE A 164 13.85 7.37 -15.37
N LYS A 165 14.61 8.42 -15.02
CA LYS A 165 14.95 8.73 -13.63
C LYS A 165 13.68 9.03 -12.84
N MET A 166 13.63 8.57 -11.58
CA MET A 166 12.53 8.78 -10.61
C MET A 166 11.12 8.28 -10.99
N VAL A 167 10.88 7.77 -12.19
CA VAL A 167 9.52 7.39 -12.67
C VAL A 167 8.74 6.49 -11.72
N ASN A 168 9.39 5.50 -11.13
CA ASN A 168 8.76 4.61 -10.14
C ASN A 168 8.34 5.38 -8.88
N ARG A 169 9.24 6.21 -8.33
CA ARG A 169 9.00 7.00 -7.12
C ARG A 169 7.93 8.06 -7.35
N TYR A 170 7.95 8.72 -8.51
CA TYR A 170 6.97 9.75 -8.88
C TYR A 170 5.59 9.15 -9.15
N SER A 171 5.51 7.99 -9.80
CA SER A 171 4.25 7.24 -9.96
C SER A 171 3.67 6.84 -8.61
N PHE A 172 4.51 6.30 -7.71
CA PHE A 172 4.08 5.99 -6.35
C PHE A 172 3.55 7.23 -5.60
N LEU A 173 4.30 8.34 -5.61
CA LEU A 173 3.92 9.60 -4.95
C LEU A 173 2.64 10.21 -5.54
N ALA A 174 2.48 10.15 -6.87
CA ALA A 174 1.29 10.64 -7.56
C ALA A 174 0.05 9.88 -7.10
N GLY A 175 0.08 8.54 -7.06
CA GLY A 175 -1.01 7.73 -6.52
C GLY A 175 -1.27 8.00 -5.04
N LEU A 176 -0.21 8.08 -4.23
CA LEU A 176 -0.30 8.32 -2.79
C LEU A 176 -0.95 9.68 -2.45
N CYS A 177 -0.79 10.69 -3.31
CA CYS A 177 -1.27 12.06 -3.07
C CYS A 177 -2.53 12.43 -3.88
N ALA A 178 -2.95 11.62 -4.84
CA ALA A 178 -4.04 11.96 -5.77
C ALA A 178 -5.40 12.18 -5.09
N ASP A 179 -5.62 11.59 -3.92
CA ASP A 179 -6.84 11.68 -3.11
C ASP A 179 -6.60 12.32 -1.73
N ILE A 180 -5.49 13.04 -1.54
CA ILE A 180 -5.06 13.47 -0.20
C ILE A 180 -6.08 14.37 0.53
N ALA A 181 -6.92 15.11 -0.21
CA ALA A 181 -7.92 15.99 0.38
C ALA A 181 -9.25 15.30 0.75
N VAL A 182 -9.51 14.06 0.35
CA VAL A 182 -10.86 13.44 0.46
C VAL A 182 -11.04 12.55 1.71
N SER A 183 -10.36 12.89 2.81
CA SER A 183 -10.47 12.18 4.09
C SER A 183 -11.85 12.34 4.76
N LYS A 184 -12.55 13.46 4.53
CA LYS A 184 -13.81 13.81 5.19
C LYS A 184 -14.87 12.73 4.96
N GLU A 185 -15.50 12.28 6.05
CA GLU A 185 -16.71 11.42 6.05
C GLU A 185 -16.62 10.15 5.18
N GLY A 186 -15.41 9.66 4.90
CA GLY A 186 -15.23 8.47 4.06
C GLY A 186 -15.52 8.71 2.58
N LEU A 187 -15.44 9.95 2.08
CA LEU A 187 -15.61 10.26 0.64
C LEU A 187 -14.69 9.42 -0.25
N TYR A 188 -13.47 9.13 0.20
CA TYR A 188 -12.53 8.24 -0.48
C TYR A 188 -13.07 6.82 -0.74
N ARG A 189 -14.07 6.36 0.02
CA ARG A 189 -14.74 5.04 -0.17
C ARG A 189 -15.83 5.08 -1.22
N GLN A 190 -16.34 6.27 -1.53
CA GLN A 190 -17.33 6.46 -2.59
C GLN A 190 -16.62 6.54 -3.95
N SER A 191 -17.41 6.38 -5.01
CA SER A 191 -16.87 6.49 -6.36
C SER A 191 -16.54 7.93 -6.72
N PHE A 192 -15.33 8.12 -7.20
CA PHE A 192 -14.69 9.41 -7.34
C PHE A 192 -14.09 9.59 -8.74
N PHE A 193 -14.94 9.96 -9.69
CA PHE A 193 -14.61 10.17 -11.10
C PHE A 193 -15.44 11.31 -11.70
N GLY A 194 -15.14 11.70 -12.95
CA GLY A 194 -15.88 12.75 -13.64
C GLY A 194 -15.85 14.10 -12.91
N SER A 195 -17.02 14.73 -12.74
CA SER A 195 -17.14 16.06 -12.14
C SER A 195 -16.71 16.07 -10.67
N SER A 196 -17.05 15.04 -9.90
CA SER A 196 -16.64 14.92 -8.48
C SER A 196 -15.12 15.01 -8.31
N LEU A 197 -14.37 14.29 -9.16
CA LEU A 197 -12.91 14.31 -9.19
C LEU A 197 -12.38 15.69 -9.57
N THR A 198 -12.87 16.26 -10.68
CA THR A 198 -12.47 17.60 -11.14
C THR A 198 -12.67 18.66 -10.06
N THR A 199 -13.74 18.55 -9.26
CA THR A 199 -14.01 19.45 -8.15
C THR A 199 -12.94 19.36 -7.05
N ALA A 200 -12.53 18.17 -6.58
CA ALA A 200 -11.52 18.07 -5.52
C ALA A 200 -10.06 18.21 -5.99
N VAL A 201 -9.78 17.99 -7.28
CA VAL A 201 -8.41 18.05 -7.84
C VAL A 201 -7.71 19.36 -7.50
N SER A 202 -8.43 20.49 -7.54
CA SER A 202 -7.90 21.81 -7.17
C SER A 202 -7.28 21.83 -5.76
N LEU A 203 -7.94 21.22 -4.78
CA LEU A 203 -7.48 21.14 -3.40
C LEU A 203 -6.35 20.12 -3.22
N ASN A 204 -6.41 18.99 -3.94
CA ASN A 204 -5.32 18.01 -3.97
C ASN A 204 -4.02 18.65 -4.47
N ILE A 205 -4.08 19.48 -5.53
CA ILE A 205 -2.93 20.21 -6.07
C ILE A 205 -2.41 21.24 -5.07
N GLU A 206 -3.30 21.97 -4.40
CA GLU A 206 -2.88 22.95 -3.39
C GLU A 206 -2.09 22.27 -2.26
N ILE A 207 -2.59 21.14 -1.76
CA ILE A 207 -1.88 20.33 -0.78
C ILE A 207 -0.56 19.79 -1.35
N ALA A 208 -0.57 19.23 -2.57
CA ALA A 208 0.64 18.72 -3.23
C ALA A 208 1.75 19.78 -3.33
N ARG A 209 1.39 21.04 -3.67
CA ARG A 209 2.33 22.16 -3.68
C ARG A 209 2.84 22.51 -2.28
N LYS A 210 1.99 22.45 -1.25
CA LYS A 210 2.41 22.65 0.15
C LYS A 210 3.36 21.56 0.65
N LEU A 211 3.24 20.35 0.12
CA LEU A 211 4.16 19.24 0.38
C LEU A 211 5.47 19.32 -0.42
N ASN A 212 5.64 20.34 -1.27
CA ASN A 212 6.78 20.52 -2.17
C ASN A 212 7.02 19.29 -3.08
N LEU A 213 5.94 18.76 -3.66
CA LEU A 213 6.05 17.65 -4.62
C LEU A 213 6.65 18.12 -5.96
N PRO A 214 7.34 17.25 -6.70
CA PRO A 214 7.88 17.57 -8.03
C PRO A 214 6.77 17.91 -9.03
N GLU A 215 7.09 18.74 -10.02
CA GLU A 215 6.13 19.19 -11.04
C GLU A 215 5.54 18.03 -11.86
N GLU A 216 6.29 16.96 -12.11
CA GLU A 216 5.78 15.77 -12.79
C GLU A 216 4.65 15.09 -11.99
N VAL A 217 4.78 15.08 -10.66
CA VAL A 217 3.77 14.53 -9.74
C VAL A 217 2.55 15.46 -9.67
N ILE A 218 2.78 16.77 -9.53
CA ILE A 218 1.69 17.78 -9.49
C ILE A 218 0.90 17.76 -10.81
N SER A 219 1.59 17.71 -11.95
CA SER A 219 0.99 17.62 -13.28
C SER A 219 0.17 16.34 -13.45
N ALA A 220 0.68 15.20 -12.99
CA ALA A 220 -0.08 13.95 -13.00
C ALA A 220 -1.37 14.07 -12.17
N ILE A 221 -1.30 14.60 -10.95
CA ILE A 221 -2.47 14.81 -10.08
C ILE A 221 -3.48 15.76 -10.74
N ASN A 222 -3.03 16.80 -11.45
CA ASN A 222 -3.94 17.73 -12.14
C ASN A 222 -4.68 17.08 -13.32
N ASN A 223 -3.99 16.21 -14.07
CA ASN A 223 -4.45 15.76 -15.39
C ASN A 223 -4.96 14.31 -15.43
N HIS A 224 -4.95 13.58 -14.30
CA HIS A 224 -5.41 12.18 -14.27
C HIS A 224 -6.93 12.01 -14.35
N SER A 225 -7.70 13.09 -14.30
CA SER A 225 -9.14 13.03 -14.56
C SER A 225 -9.39 12.68 -16.02
N ASN A 226 -10.11 11.59 -16.25
CA ASN A 226 -10.54 11.20 -17.58
C ASN A 226 -12.04 11.50 -17.72
N SER A 227 -12.39 12.53 -18.50
CA SER A 227 -13.78 12.93 -18.74
C SER A 227 -14.60 11.85 -19.44
N ASN A 228 -13.94 10.92 -20.14
CA ASN A 228 -14.58 9.79 -20.82
C ASN A 228 -14.65 8.53 -19.94
N PHE A 229 -14.16 8.59 -18.70
CA PHE A 229 -14.27 7.50 -17.75
C PHE A 229 -15.57 7.66 -16.94
N ASP A 230 -16.56 6.84 -17.31
CA ASP A 230 -17.83 6.71 -16.62
C ASP A 230 -18.06 5.24 -16.25
N ILE A 231 -18.64 4.99 -15.09
CA ILE A 231 -19.01 3.65 -14.62
C ILE A 231 -20.53 3.58 -14.60
N PRO A 232 -21.17 2.85 -15.54
CA PRO A 232 -22.62 2.80 -15.64
C PRO A 232 -23.30 2.38 -14.34
N GLY A 233 -24.34 3.12 -13.94
CA GLY A 233 -25.16 2.79 -12.77
C GLY A 233 -24.55 3.15 -11.42
N VAL A 234 -23.43 3.89 -11.39
CA VAL A 234 -22.75 4.30 -10.17
C VAL A 234 -23.02 5.77 -9.87
N ASN A 235 -23.49 6.06 -8.65
CA ASN A 235 -23.63 7.43 -8.18
C ASN A 235 -22.26 7.99 -7.75
N GLN A 236 -21.88 9.12 -8.33
CA GLN A 236 -20.65 9.84 -7.95
C GLN A 236 -20.79 10.48 -6.57
N ALA A 237 -19.67 10.57 -5.86
CA ALA A 237 -19.60 11.30 -4.61
C ALA A 237 -19.97 12.78 -4.81
N THR A 238 -20.83 13.32 -3.95
CA THR A 238 -21.10 14.76 -3.95
C THR A 238 -19.97 15.47 -3.20
N VAL A 239 -19.18 16.27 -3.92
CA VAL A 239 -18.04 16.97 -3.33
C VAL A 239 -18.29 18.47 -3.23
N ASN A 240 -18.07 18.99 -2.04
CA ASN A 240 -18.00 20.42 -1.77
C ASN A 240 -16.57 20.76 -1.31
N VAL A 241 -15.82 21.51 -2.13
CA VAL A 241 -14.43 21.86 -1.86
C VAL A 241 -14.27 22.69 -0.60
N GLU A 242 -15.20 23.61 -0.33
CA GLU A 242 -15.13 24.45 0.87
C GLU A 242 -15.27 23.62 2.14
N ASP A 243 -16.11 22.60 2.09
CA ASP A 243 -16.28 21.66 3.20
C ASP A 243 -15.05 20.76 3.38
N LEU A 244 -14.42 20.31 2.29
CA LEU A 244 -13.14 19.61 2.35
C LEU A 244 -12.06 20.51 2.93
N ARG A 245 -11.97 21.77 2.50
CA ARG A 245 -10.97 22.73 2.97
C ARG A 245 -11.11 23.02 4.46
N LYS A 246 -12.33 23.01 5.00
CA LYS A 246 -12.61 23.17 6.44
C LYS A 246 -12.27 21.94 7.28
N HIS A 247 -12.08 20.78 6.67
CA HIS A 247 -11.72 19.57 7.41
C HIS A 247 -10.34 19.73 8.08
N GLN A 248 -10.25 19.40 9.37
CA GLN A 248 -9.06 19.65 10.19
C GLN A 248 -7.78 19.11 9.54
N LEU A 249 -7.78 17.87 9.06
CA LEU A 249 -6.62 17.28 8.39
C LEU A 249 -6.15 18.12 7.18
N ASN A 250 -7.08 18.64 6.38
CA ASN A 250 -6.74 19.43 5.20
C ASN A 250 -6.21 20.81 5.60
N GLN A 251 -6.79 21.45 6.62
CA GLN A 251 -6.26 22.70 7.17
C GLN A 251 -4.82 22.53 7.66
N ASP A 252 -4.55 21.42 8.34
CA ASP A 252 -3.21 21.09 8.81
C ASP A 252 -2.23 20.89 7.66
N LEU A 253 -2.60 20.13 6.63
CA LEU A 253 -1.78 19.93 5.42
C LEU A 253 -1.52 21.24 4.67
N LEU A 254 -2.52 22.14 4.62
CA LEU A 254 -2.40 23.45 3.98
C LEU A 254 -1.60 24.47 4.80
N SER A 255 -1.59 24.31 6.12
CA SER A 255 -0.84 25.16 7.06
C SER A 255 0.66 24.88 7.05
N GLY A 256 1.09 23.76 6.44
CA GLY A 256 2.49 23.49 6.19
C GLY A 256 3.12 24.62 5.39
N SER A 257 4.15 25.27 5.92
CA SER A 257 5.07 26.02 5.08
C SER A 257 5.80 25.00 4.20
N GLY A 258 5.85 25.23 2.88
CA GLY A 258 6.86 24.58 2.05
C GLY A 258 8.20 25.03 2.61
N MET A 259 8.78 24.22 3.49
CA MET A 259 10.07 24.54 4.08
C MET A 259 11.10 24.31 2.99
N GLU A 260 12.10 25.18 2.94
CA GLU A 260 13.40 24.85 2.36
C GLU A 260 13.89 23.64 3.16
N ASP A 261 13.57 22.43 2.69
CA ASP A 261 14.30 21.25 3.11
C ASP A 261 15.75 21.51 2.71
N ASP A 262 16.71 21.31 3.63
CA ASP A 262 18.12 21.21 3.26
C ASP A 262 18.18 20.21 2.12
N ALA A 263 18.40 20.71 0.89
CA ALA A 263 18.36 19.93 -0.32
C ALA A 263 19.14 18.65 -0.06
N SER A 264 18.46 17.50 -0.09
CA SER A 264 19.20 16.25 -0.19
C SER A 264 20.02 16.38 -1.47
N ASP A 265 21.33 16.14 -1.38
CA ASP A 265 22.36 16.23 -2.43
C ASP A 265 22.03 15.49 -3.76
N ASP A 266 20.81 14.97 -3.92
CA ASP A 266 20.29 14.25 -5.09
C ASP A 266 19.49 15.14 -6.07
N GLU A 267 19.29 16.44 -5.78
CA GLU A 267 18.43 17.35 -6.58
C GLU A 267 19.13 18.14 -7.70
N GLU A 268 20.42 17.95 -7.94
CA GLU A 268 21.08 18.51 -9.14
C GLU A 268 21.13 17.48 -10.26
N GLU A 269 20.02 17.34 -10.99
CA GLU A 269 20.01 17.04 -12.43
C GLU A 269 18.53 16.93 -12.87
N ALA A 270 17.91 18.08 -13.14
CA ALA A 270 16.82 18.17 -14.11
C ALA A 270 17.41 17.89 -15.49
N GLY A 271 17.73 16.63 -15.76
CA GLY A 271 18.63 16.25 -16.84
C GLY A 271 18.11 15.03 -17.57
N GLU A 272 17.53 15.27 -18.75
CA GLU A 272 17.07 14.25 -19.72
C GLU A 272 15.84 13.44 -19.23
N TYR A 273 14.76 13.39 -20.02
CA TYR A 273 13.54 12.58 -19.78
C TYR A 273 12.48 13.10 -18.79
N ALA A 274 12.53 14.35 -18.31
CA ALA A 274 11.49 14.91 -17.43
C ALA A 274 10.07 14.79 -18.03
N ASP A 275 9.90 15.14 -19.32
CA ASP A 275 8.62 15.02 -20.03
C ASP A 275 8.14 13.57 -20.10
N ASN A 276 9.04 12.62 -20.42
CA ASN A 276 8.71 11.20 -20.46
C ASN A 276 8.32 10.67 -19.06
N THR A 277 9.01 11.12 -18.01
CA THR A 277 8.68 10.79 -16.62
C THR A 277 7.29 11.31 -16.28
N ALA A 278 6.96 12.56 -16.65
CA ALA A 278 5.64 13.15 -16.42
C ALA A 278 4.53 12.39 -17.14
N GLU A 279 4.72 12.05 -18.43
CA GLU A 279 3.74 11.30 -19.21
C GLU A 279 3.49 9.89 -18.66
N VAL A 280 4.55 9.15 -18.31
CA VAL A 280 4.43 7.81 -17.72
C VAL A 280 3.76 7.88 -16.34
N THR A 281 4.14 8.86 -15.51
CA THR A 281 3.55 9.08 -14.19
C THR A 281 2.05 9.40 -14.29
N LEU A 282 1.65 10.25 -15.24
CA LEU A 282 0.25 10.58 -15.50
C LEU A 282 -0.55 9.34 -15.90
N ASP A 283 -0.06 8.57 -16.87
CA ASP A 283 -0.81 7.40 -17.36
C ASP A 283 -0.85 6.26 -16.33
N ALA A 284 0.22 6.08 -15.55
CA ALA A 284 0.20 5.18 -14.40
C ALA A 284 -0.87 5.59 -13.37
N LEU A 285 -1.03 6.88 -13.10
CA LEU A 285 -2.07 7.38 -12.20
C LEU A 285 -3.49 7.17 -12.77
N LYS A 286 -3.68 7.36 -14.08
CA LYS A 286 -4.96 7.06 -14.75
C LYS A 286 -5.32 5.58 -14.66
N ILE A 287 -4.37 4.68 -14.90
CA ILE A 287 -4.55 3.23 -14.76
C ILE A 287 -4.95 2.89 -13.31
N ALA A 288 -4.21 3.42 -12.34
CA ALA A 288 -4.49 3.17 -10.94
C ALA A 288 -5.90 3.66 -10.52
N ARG A 289 -6.31 4.84 -10.98
CA ARG A 289 -7.66 5.38 -10.75
C ARG A 289 -8.71 4.46 -11.35
N TYR A 290 -8.51 4.06 -12.60
CA TYR A 290 -9.42 3.16 -13.31
C TYR A 290 -9.64 1.87 -12.53
N ILE A 291 -8.56 1.23 -12.09
CA ILE A 291 -8.62 -0.02 -11.33
C ILE A 291 -9.35 0.20 -10.00
N MET A 292 -8.94 1.22 -9.24
CA MET A 292 -9.51 1.51 -7.92
C MET A 292 -11.01 1.79 -7.98
N GLU A 293 -11.49 2.58 -8.94
CA GLU A 293 -12.91 2.92 -9.07
C GLU A 293 -13.76 1.72 -9.54
N ASN A 294 -13.21 0.85 -10.38
CA ASN A 294 -13.89 -0.40 -10.76
C ASN A 294 -13.91 -1.42 -9.60
N LEU A 295 -12.87 -1.47 -8.76
CA LEU A 295 -12.84 -2.32 -7.57
C LEU A 295 -13.88 -1.89 -6.52
N LYS A 296 -14.08 -0.58 -6.31
CA LYS A 296 -15.10 -0.05 -5.38
C LYS A 296 -16.53 -0.43 -5.78
N THR A 297 -16.80 -0.57 -7.07
CA THR A 297 -18.16 -0.67 -7.63
C THR A 297 -18.56 -2.10 -7.97
N THR A 298 -17.62 -3.04 -7.96
CA THR A 298 -17.92 -4.42 -8.33
C THR A 298 -18.49 -5.18 -7.14
N THR A 299 -19.79 -5.47 -7.22
CA THR A 299 -20.58 -6.20 -6.21
C THR A 299 -20.33 -7.71 -6.28
N ASP A 300 -20.12 -8.25 -7.49
CA ASP A 300 -19.76 -9.64 -7.72
C ASP A 300 -18.24 -9.81 -7.66
N LYS A 301 -17.74 -10.04 -6.44
CA LYS A 301 -16.31 -10.28 -6.19
C LYS A 301 -15.77 -11.47 -6.97
N GLU A 302 -16.63 -12.40 -7.36
CA GLU A 302 -16.20 -13.61 -8.04
C GLU A 302 -15.63 -13.25 -9.42
N HIS A 303 -16.27 -12.38 -10.19
CA HIS A 303 -15.90 -12.07 -11.59
C HIS A 303 -15.13 -10.75 -11.76
N VAL A 304 -14.56 -10.20 -10.68
CA VAL A 304 -13.82 -8.93 -10.71
C VAL A 304 -12.65 -8.98 -11.70
N SER A 305 -11.87 -10.07 -11.73
CA SER A 305 -10.71 -10.21 -12.61
C SER A 305 -11.08 -10.12 -14.08
N GLU A 306 -12.07 -10.92 -14.49
CA GLU A 306 -12.55 -10.99 -15.87
C GLU A 306 -13.13 -9.65 -16.32
N LYS A 307 -13.95 -9.03 -15.46
CA LYS A 307 -14.53 -7.72 -15.75
C LYS A 307 -13.45 -6.64 -15.89
N LEU A 308 -12.47 -6.59 -14.97
CA LEU A 308 -11.35 -5.67 -15.05
C LEU A 308 -10.53 -5.90 -16.32
N LEU A 309 -10.20 -7.15 -16.65
CA LEU A 309 -9.47 -7.50 -17.87
C LEU A 309 -10.19 -6.99 -19.11
N VAL A 310 -11.46 -7.37 -19.29
CA VAL A 310 -12.24 -7.00 -20.48
C VAL A 310 -12.39 -5.49 -20.60
N MET A 311 -12.80 -4.81 -19.53
CA MET A 311 -13.01 -3.37 -19.58
C MET A 311 -11.69 -2.61 -19.75
N PHE A 312 -10.61 -3.06 -19.10
CA PHE A 312 -9.29 -2.43 -19.24
C PHE A 312 -8.74 -2.59 -20.66
N THR A 313 -8.74 -3.80 -21.23
CA THR A 313 -8.31 -4.06 -22.61
C THR A 313 -9.11 -3.24 -23.61
N TYR A 314 -10.43 -3.17 -23.45
CA TYR A 314 -11.28 -2.36 -24.33
C TYR A 314 -10.89 -0.88 -24.31
N ASN A 315 -10.62 -0.33 -23.12
CA ASN A 315 -10.22 1.08 -22.98
C ASN A 315 -8.79 1.33 -23.47
N ALA A 316 -7.87 0.37 -23.27
CA ALA A 316 -6.52 0.43 -23.84
C ALA A 316 -6.55 0.48 -25.38
N GLU A 317 -7.37 -0.34 -26.04
CA GLU A 317 -7.50 -0.31 -27.51
C GLU A 317 -8.22 0.94 -28.04
N LYS A 318 -9.03 1.60 -27.22
CA LYS A 318 -9.56 2.94 -27.51
C LYS A 318 -8.53 4.06 -27.35
N GLY A 319 -7.32 3.75 -26.90
CA GLY A 319 -6.25 4.73 -26.69
C GLY A 319 -6.40 5.56 -25.41
N LEU A 320 -7.15 5.08 -24.41
CA LEU A 320 -7.24 5.77 -23.10
C LEU A 320 -5.94 5.69 -22.29
N PHE A 321 -5.12 4.66 -22.54
CA PHE A 321 -3.87 4.43 -21.85
C PHE A 321 -2.76 4.23 -22.88
N ARG A 322 -1.55 4.69 -22.59
CA ARG A 322 -0.37 4.33 -23.36
C ARG A 322 -0.17 2.82 -23.40
N LYS A 323 0.03 2.27 -24.61
CA LYS A 323 0.19 0.83 -24.84
C LYS A 323 1.39 0.24 -24.10
N ASP A 324 2.48 1.00 -23.97
CA ASP A 324 3.69 0.52 -23.28
C ASP A 324 3.48 0.25 -21.77
N LEU A 325 2.47 0.88 -21.15
CA LEU A 325 2.00 0.59 -19.79
C LEU A 325 0.82 -0.38 -19.77
N ALA A 326 -0.10 -0.26 -20.74
CA ALA A 326 -1.32 -1.05 -20.77
C ALA A 326 -1.06 -2.53 -21.07
N ASP A 327 -0.18 -2.86 -22.03
CA ASP A 327 0.05 -4.24 -22.44
C ASP A 327 0.60 -5.11 -21.28
N PRO A 328 1.65 -4.69 -20.53
CA PRO A 328 2.10 -5.43 -19.35
C PRO A 328 1.00 -5.59 -18.29
N MET A 329 0.14 -4.57 -18.12
CA MET A 329 -0.98 -4.64 -17.18
C MET A 329 -2.07 -5.60 -17.63
N ILE A 330 -2.37 -5.67 -18.94
CA ILE A 330 -3.27 -6.68 -19.50
C ILE A 330 -2.76 -8.08 -19.21
N ASP A 331 -1.45 -8.32 -19.33
CA ASP A 331 -0.86 -9.61 -19.00
C ASP A 331 -0.98 -9.93 -17.51
N ARG A 332 -0.78 -8.95 -16.61
CA ARG A 332 -1.07 -9.11 -15.18
C ARG A 332 -2.53 -9.45 -14.90
N PHE A 333 -3.47 -8.83 -15.60
CA PHE A 333 -4.90 -9.17 -15.47
C PHE A 333 -5.22 -10.58 -15.96
N LYS A 334 -4.62 -11.03 -17.06
CA LYS A 334 -4.77 -12.41 -17.54
C LYS A 334 -4.22 -13.41 -16.53
N GLU A 335 -3.01 -13.17 -16.00
CA GLU A 335 -2.40 -14.01 -14.98
C GLU A 335 -3.29 -14.09 -13.72
N PHE A 336 -3.84 -12.95 -13.30
CA PHE A 336 -4.77 -12.89 -12.17
C PHE A 336 -6.06 -13.67 -12.44
N ASP A 337 -6.67 -13.50 -13.62
CA ASP A 337 -7.87 -14.21 -14.03
C ASP A 337 -7.65 -15.73 -14.10
N HIS A 338 -6.52 -16.17 -14.66
CA HIS A 338 -6.13 -17.58 -14.68
C HIS A 338 -5.93 -18.13 -13.26
N ALA A 339 -5.31 -17.36 -12.36
CA ALA A 339 -5.16 -17.75 -10.96
C ALA A 339 -6.52 -17.95 -10.28
N ILE A 340 -7.48 -17.04 -10.48
CA ILE A 340 -8.84 -17.17 -9.93
C ILE A 340 -9.57 -18.38 -10.53
N LYS A 341 -9.56 -18.56 -11.86
CA LYS A 341 -10.18 -19.72 -12.53
C LYS A 341 -9.60 -21.05 -12.04
N ARG A 342 -8.29 -21.09 -11.79
CA ARG A 342 -7.63 -22.26 -11.22
C ARG A 342 -8.11 -22.55 -9.80
N ILE A 343 -8.20 -21.53 -8.94
CA ILE A 343 -8.71 -21.69 -7.56
C ILE A 343 -10.16 -22.20 -7.57
N ARG A 344 -11.03 -21.64 -8.42
CA ARG A 344 -12.41 -22.12 -8.59
C ARG A 344 -12.47 -23.59 -9.01
N THR A 345 -11.66 -23.97 -10.00
CA THR A 345 -11.56 -25.35 -10.48
C THR A 345 -11.12 -26.29 -9.36
N ILE A 346 -10.14 -25.87 -8.54
CA ILE A 346 -9.69 -26.63 -7.37
C ILE A 346 -10.85 -26.81 -6.38
N ALA A 347 -11.55 -25.74 -6.02
CA ALA A 347 -12.66 -25.79 -5.06
C ALA A 347 -13.82 -26.67 -5.56
N GLU A 348 -14.16 -26.60 -6.85
CA GLU A 348 -15.15 -27.49 -7.48
C GLU A 348 -14.76 -28.96 -7.32
N ILE A 349 -13.49 -29.30 -7.51
CA ILE A 349 -12.98 -30.66 -7.38
C ILE A 349 -13.01 -31.11 -5.91
N GLU A 350 -12.55 -30.27 -4.97
CA GLU A 350 -12.60 -30.58 -3.54
C GLU A 350 -14.03 -30.83 -3.04
N ASN A 351 -15.01 -30.05 -3.53
CA ASN A 351 -16.42 -30.20 -3.19
C ASN A 351 -17.05 -31.53 -3.64
N LYS A 352 -16.40 -32.28 -4.53
CA LYS A 352 -16.83 -33.63 -4.92
C LYS A 352 -16.43 -34.71 -3.89
N CYS A 353 -15.63 -34.35 -2.88
CA CYS A 353 -15.21 -35.32 -1.89
C CYS A 353 -16.41 -35.88 -1.12
N LYS A 354 -16.51 -37.21 -1.10
CA LYS A 354 -17.52 -37.93 -0.30
C LYS A 354 -17.40 -37.62 1.20
N PHE A 355 -16.19 -37.39 1.69
CA PHE A 355 -15.91 -36.99 3.06
C PHE A 355 -15.63 -35.49 3.05
N GLN A 356 -16.64 -34.70 3.36
CA GLN A 356 -16.60 -33.25 3.20
C GLN A 356 -15.38 -32.64 3.91
N THR A 357 -14.68 -31.73 3.24
CA THR A 357 -13.40 -31.11 3.67
C THR A 357 -12.17 -32.02 3.69
N SER A 358 -12.29 -33.33 3.44
CA SER A 358 -11.13 -34.25 3.47
C SER A 358 -10.26 -34.19 2.21
N ALA A 359 -10.84 -33.89 1.05
CA ALA A 359 -10.05 -33.59 -0.15
C ALA A 359 -9.31 -32.27 0.07
N TRP A 360 -8.03 -32.27 -0.24
CA TRP A 360 -7.15 -31.13 0.01
C TRP A 360 -6.18 -30.96 -1.15
N ALA A 361 -6.18 -29.78 -1.75
CA ALA A 361 -5.34 -29.44 -2.88
C ALA A 361 -3.97 -28.97 -2.42
N TYR A 362 -2.95 -29.77 -2.72
CA TYR A 362 -1.58 -29.49 -2.37
C TYR A 362 -0.99 -28.38 -3.26
N PRO A 363 -0.49 -27.27 -2.68
CA PRO A 363 0.01 -26.12 -3.43
C PRO A 363 1.37 -26.36 -4.06
N LYS A 364 1.36 -26.97 -5.24
CA LYS A 364 2.49 -26.96 -6.16
C LYS A 364 2.19 -26.08 -7.38
N PRO A 365 3.05 -25.09 -7.71
CA PRO A 365 2.82 -24.11 -8.78
C PRO A 365 2.48 -24.74 -10.14
N LYS A 366 3.03 -25.91 -10.46
CA LYS A 366 2.88 -26.57 -11.78
C LYS A 366 1.97 -27.80 -11.79
N SER A 367 1.66 -28.37 -10.63
CA SER A 367 0.93 -29.64 -10.53
C SER A 367 0.23 -29.73 -9.18
N SER A 368 -0.83 -28.94 -9.00
CA SER A 368 -1.70 -29.11 -7.85
C SER A 368 -2.16 -30.57 -7.79
N GLN A 369 -2.01 -31.22 -6.63
CA GLN A 369 -2.39 -32.61 -6.40
C GLN A 369 -3.52 -32.66 -5.39
N ILE A 370 -4.47 -33.58 -5.53
CA ILE A 370 -5.51 -33.77 -4.52
C ILE A 370 -5.11 -34.94 -3.62
N LEU A 371 -5.10 -34.70 -2.31
CA LEU A 371 -4.84 -35.71 -1.28
C LEU A 371 -6.00 -35.79 -0.28
N CYS A 372 -6.04 -36.85 0.52
CA CYS A 372 -6.97 -36.94 1.64
C CYS A 372 -6.28 -36.52 2.94
N LYS A 373 -6.60 -35.32 3.45
CA LYS A 373 -5.97 -34.77 4.67
C LYS A 373 -6.29 -35.60 5.92
N ASP A 374 -7.49 -36.16 5.99
CA ASP A 374 -7.98 -36.92 7.15
C ASP A 374 -7.61 -38.41 7.06
N ARG A 375 -6.89 -38.82 6.01
CA ARG A 375 -6.39 -40.20 5.84
C ARG A 375 -7.51 -41.26 5.90
N ASN A 376 -8.64 -40.95 5.27
CA ASN A 376 -9.78 -41.89 5.18
C ASN A 376 -9.47 -43.04 4.21
N TYR A 377 -8.56 -43.95 4.57
CA TYR A 377 -8.06 -45.05 3.71
C TYR A 377 -9.15 -45.97 3.13
N GLU A 378 -10.33 -45.99 3.74
CA GLU A 378 -11.50 -46.73 3.25
C GLU A 378 -12.27 -45.99 2.12
N CYS A 379 -11.84 -44.78 1.75
CA CYS A 379 -12.45 -44.00 0.70
C CYS A 379 -12.22 -44.64 -0.69
N PRO A 380 -13.27 -44.85 -1.51
CA PRO A 380 -13.11 -45.46 -2.83
C PRO A 380 -12.36 -44.58 -3.83
N TRP A 381 -12.15 -43.30 -3.50
CA TRP A 381 -11.39 -42.35 -4.31
C TRP A 381 -9.90 -42.34 -3.97
N ILE A 382 -9.42 -43.14 -3.02
CA ILE A 382 -7.98 -43.19 -2.72
C ILE A 382 -7.24 -44.01 -3.78
N VAL A 383 -6.10 -43.48 -4.20
CA VAL A 383 -5.17 -44.17 -5.10
C VAL A 383 -4.21 -45.01 -4.26
N ASN A 384 -4.46 -46.31 -4.21
CA ASN A 384 -3.66 -47.24 -3.40
C ASN A 384 -2.18 -47.26 -3.82
N GLY A 385 -1.28 -47.23 -2.83
CA GLY A 385 0.17 -47.32 -3.03
C GLY A 385 0.85 -46.02 -3.43
N TRP A 386 0.11 -44.90 -3.49
CA TRP A 386 0.64 -43.60 -3.84
C TRP A 386 0.34 -42.58 -2.73
N ASP A 387 1.26 -42.50 -1.79
CA ASP A 387 1.18 -41.51 -0.72
C ASP A 387 2.12 -40.32 -0.99
N LEU A 388 1.62 -39.12 -0.69
CA LEU A 388 2.41 -37.91 -0.72
C LEU A 388 3.03 -37.65 0.65
N ARG A 389 4.35 -37.46 0.68
CA ARG A 389 5.07 -37.08 1.90
C ARG A 389 5.26 -35.56 1.95
N ILE A 390 4.65 -34.95 2.96
CA ILE A 390 4.78 -33.53 3.30
C ILE A 390 5.88 -33.39 4.34
N ILE A 391 6.92 -32.60 4.03
CA ILE A 391 8.14 -32.45 4.84
C ILE A 391 8.17 -31.17 5.68
N SER A 392 7.31 -30.21 5.36
CA SER A 392 7.09 -28.98 6.12
C SER A 392 5.61 -28.63 6.06
N PRO A 393 5.03 -27.97 7.07
CA PRO A 393 3.63 -27.55 7.04
C PRO A 393 3.31 -26.74 5.78
N GLN A 394 2.09 -26.89 5.27
CA GLN A 394 1.64 -26.28 4.02
C GLN A 394 0.32 -25.56 4.21
N ASP A 395 0.27 -24.31 3.78
CA ASP A 395 -0.95 -23.51 3.80
C ASP A 395 -1.89 -23.90 2.64
N PRO A 396 -3.22 -23.86 2.83
CA PRO A 396 -4.16 -24.16 1.77
C PRO A 396 -4.18 -23.07 0.67
N PHE A 397 -4.64 -23.44 -0.53
CA PHE A 397 -4.99 -22.49 -1.59
C PHE A 397 -6.22 -21.65 -1.17
N GLY A 398 -5.99 -20.52 -0.51
CA GLY A 398 -7.02 -19.48 -0.29
C GLY A 398 -8.17 -19.82 0.68
N TYR A 399 -8.21 -21.02 1.27
CA TYR A 399 -9.27 -21.41 2.21
C TYR A 399 -8.95 -21.02 3.67
N ILE A 400 -9.97 -20.68 4.46
CA ILE A 400 -9.88 -20.66 5.94
C ILE A 400 -9.96 -22.12 6.41
N GLY A 401 -8.80 -22.77 6.59
CA GLY A 401 -8.73 -24.16 7.00
C GLY A 401 -7.39 -24.51 7.65
N THR A 402 -7.32 -25.72 8.21
CA THR A 402 -6.14 -26.22 8.90
C THR A 402 -4.99 -26.44 7.92
N ALA A 403 -3.83 -25.85 8.21
CA ALA A 403 -2.59 -26.12 7.49
C ALA A 403 -2.32 -27.64 7.49
N LEU A 404 -1.82 -28.15 6.36
CA LEU A 404 -1.47 -29.57 6.26
C LEU A 404 -0.17 -29.80 7.02
N GLU A 405 -0.23 -30.62 8.07
CA GLU A 405 0.94 -30.96 8.88
C GLU A 405 1.97 -31.82 8.14
N VAL A 406 3.16 -31.94 8.72
CA VAL A 406 4.18 -32.87 8.25
C VAL A 406 3.65 -34.29 8.41
N GLY A 407 3.69 -35.07 7.33
CA GLY A 407 3.13 -36.41 7.34
C GLY A 407 3.02 -37.05 5.97
N THR A 408 2.41 -38.23 5.97
CA THR A 408 2.13 -39.01 4.77
C THR A 408 0.63 -39.00 4.54
N TYR A 409 0.20 -38.64 3.34
CA TYR A 409 -1.20 -38.49 2.99
C TYR A 409 -1.50 -39.26 1.70
N PRO A 410 -2.58 -40.07 1.67
CA PRO A 410 -2.91 -40.81 0.46
C PRO A 410 -3.39 -39.87 -0.64
N LYS A 411 -2.96 -40.13 -1.87
CA LYS A 411 -3.47 -39.42 -3.05
C LYS A 411 -4.93 -39.75 -3.31
N CYS A 412 -5.62 -38.79 -3.91
CA CYS A 412 -7.02 -38.90 -4.30
C CYS A 412 -7.14 -38.94 -5.83
N ALA A 413 -7.99 -39.82 -6.35
CA ALA A 413 -8.31 -39.96 -7.77
C ALA A 413 -8.96 -38.69 -8.37
N LEU A 414 -9.48 -37.80 -7.52
CA LEU A 414 -9.90 -36.45 -7.93
C LEU A 414 -8.77 -35.63 -8.57
N GLU A 415 -7.49 -35.99 -8.34
CA GLU A 415 -6.32 -35.40 -9.03
C GLU A 415 -6.44 -35.54 -10.56
N GLU A 416 -6.92 -36.67 -11.08
CA GLU A 416 -7.03 -36.91 -12.52
C GLU A 416 -8.05 -35.97 -13.19
N GLU A 417 -9.17 -35.75 -12.51
CA GLU A 417 -10.20 -34.84 -12.99
C GLU A 417 -9.73 -33.38 -12.94
N LEU A 418 -9.00 -32.99 -11.88
CA LEU A 418 -8.36 -31.68 -11.80
C LEU A 418 -7.39 -31.46 -12.98
N HIS A 419 -6.54 -32.44 -13.29
CA HIS A 419 -5.59 -32.33 -14.39
C HIS A 419 -6.29 -32.26 -15.75
N ALA A 420 -7.39 -32.97 -15.94
CA ALA A 420 -8.19 -32.90 -17.16
C ALA A 420 -8.82 -31.51 -17.35
N LYS A 421 -9.37 -30.91 -16.28
CA LYS A 421 -9.97 -29.56 -16.34
C LYS A 421 -8.92 -28.47 -16.57
N ILE A 422 -7.78 -28.51 -15.85
CA ILE A 422 -6.73 -27.48 -15.98
C ILE A 422 -6.13 -27.49 -17.40
N LYS A 423 -5.89 -28.66 -18.00
CA LYS A 423 -5.39 -28.78 -19.38
C LYS A 423 -6.31 -28.16 -20.42
N TYR A 424 -7.61 -28.07 -20.15
CA TYR A 424 -8.59 -27.48 -21.07
C TYR A 424 -8.70 -25.95 -20.93
N THR A 425 -8.36 -25.41 -19.76
CA THR A 425 -8.33 -23.95 -19.51
C THR A 425 -7.04 -23.26 -19.97
N ASP A 426 -5.97 -24.01 -20.19
CA ASP A 426 -4.67 -23.50 -20.68
C ASP A 426 -4.50 -23.60 -22.21
N SER A 427 -5.51 -24.14 -22.92
CA SER A 427 -5.60 -24.27 -24.38
C SER A 427 -6.64 -23.33 -24.94
#